data_AF-A0AAY4BV59-F1
#
_entry.id   AF-A0AAY4BV59-F1
#
_cell.length_a   1.000
_cell.length_b   1.000
_cell.length_c   1.000
_cell.angle_alpha   90.00
_cell.angle_beta   90.00
_cell.angle_gamma   90.00
#
_symmetry.space_group_name_H-M   'P 1'
#
loop_
_entity.id
_entity.type
_entity.pdbx_description
1 polymer ?
#
loop_
_entity_poly.entity_id
_entity_poly.type
_entity_poly.pdbx_seq_one_letter_code
_entity_poly.pdbx_strand_id
1 'polypeptide(L)'
;MTRKVFTNSRERWRQHNVNTAFAELRKLIPTHPPEKKLSKNEILRLAMRYINFLVQLLETQSGQAAGHSPASILTILRGNVESLQGSRTWLASDTEAPSPSSSCDSTEAW
;
A
#
# COMPACT_ATOMS: atom_id res chain seq x y z
N MET A 1 -18.52 -26.67 -5.66
CA MET A 1 -18.70 -25.38 -6.36
C MET A 1 -18.85 -24.17 -5.40
N THR A 2 -19.26 -24.39 -4.16
CA THR A 2 -19.54 -23.38 -3.12
C THR A 2 -18.34 -22.55 -2.64
N ARG A 3 -17.13 -23.16 -2.53
CA ARG A 3 -15.92 -22.45 -2.07
C ARG A 3 -15.52 -21.30 -3.02
N LYS A 4 -15.56 -21.54 -4.34
CA LYS A 4 -15.22 -20.53 -5.36
C LYS A 4 -16.18 -19.34 -5.35
N VAL A 5 -17.47 -19.59 -5.11
CA VAL A 5 -18.50 -18.55 -5.00
C VAL A 5 -18.24 -17.69 -3.77
N PHE A 6 -18.01 -18.30 -2.61
CA PHE A 6 -17.70 -17.58 -1.37
C PHE A 6 -16.44 -16.74 -1.49
N THR A 7 -15.35 -17.30 -2.04
CA THR A 7 -14.09 -16.58 -2.23
C THR A 7 -14.25 -15.39 -3.18
N ASN A 8 -15.03 -15.54 -4.26
CA ASN A 8 -15.28 -14.47 -5.21
C ASN A 8 -16.12 -13.35 -4.57
N SER A 9 -17.18 -13.69 -3.83
CA SER A 9 -17.98 -12.70 -3.09
C SER A 9 -17.14 -11.90 -2.09
N ARG A 10 -16.24 -12.57 -1.36
CA ARG A 10 -15.32 -11.91 -0.43
C ARG A 10 -14.35 -10.96 -1.15
N GLU A 11 -13.77 -11.36 -2.27
CA GLU A 11 -12.87 -10.49 -3.03
C GLU A 11 -13.61 -9.28 -3.62
N ARG A 12 -14.83 -9.47 -4.11
CA ARG A 12 -15.69 -8.35 -4.55
C ARG A 12 -15.94 -7.36 -3.43
N TRP A 13 -16.25 -7.83 -2.22
CA TRP A 13 -16.42 -6.95 -1.05
C TRP A 13 -15.13 -6.19 -0.71
N ARG A 14 -13.97 -6.86 -0.75
CA ARG A 14 -12.67 -6.20 -0.53
C ARG A 14 -12.41 -5.10 -1.56
N GLN A 15 -12.69 -5.36 -2.84
CA GLN A 15 -12.54 -4.39 -3.92
C GLN A 15 -13.54 -3.23 -3.80
N HIS A 16 -14.77 -3.51 -3.36
CA HIS A 16 -15.77 -2.48 -3.08
C HIS A 16 -15.25 -1.49 -2.04
N ASN A 17 -14.69 -1.97 -0.91
CA ASN A 17 -14.11 -1.10 0.12
C ASN A 17 -12.98 -0.21 -0.43
N VAL A 18 -12.09 -0.77 -1.27
CA VAL A 18 -11.03 0.00 -1.92
C VAL A 18 -11.61 1.07 -2.84
N ASN A 19 -12.63 0.73 -3.64
CA ASN A 19 -13.27 1.69 -4.54
C ASN A 19 -13.99 2.81 -3.77
N THR A 20 -14.62 2.50 -2.64
CA THR A 20 -15.22 3.50 -1.75
C THR A 20 -14.16 4.45 -1.20
N ALA A 21 -13.01 3.96 -0.76
CA ALA A 21 -11.90 4.82 -0.32
C ALA A 21 -11.37 5.73 -1.45
N PHE A 22 -11.29 5.23 -2.70
CA PHE A 22 -10.95 6.04 -3.87
C PHE A 22 -11.99 7.14 -4.14
N ALA A 23 -13.27 6.86 -3.93
CA ALA A 23 -14.34 7.84 -4.08
C ALA A 23 -14.27 8.94 -3.01
N GLU A 24 -13.99 8.59 -1.75
CA GLU A 24 -13.77 9.57 -0.69
C GLU A 24 -12.54 10.44 -0.97
N LEU A 25 -11.41 9.83 -1.37
CA LEU A 25 -10.22 10.57 -1.77
C LEU A 25 -10.49 11.53 -2.93
N ARG A 26 -11.29 11.12 -3.92
CA ARG A 26 -11.66 11.96 -5.08
C ARG A 26 -12.38 13.23 -4.65
N LYS A 27 -13.24 13.19 -3.62
CA LYS A 27 -13.99 14.37 -3.14
C LYS A 27 -13.07 15.46 -2.58
N LEU A 28 -11.90 15.07 -2.06
CA LEU A 28 -10.92 15.98 -1.48
C LEU A 28 -10.00 16.63 -2.52
N ILE A 29 -9.99 16.13 -3.76
CA ILE A 29 -9.12 16.64 -4.83
C ILE A 29 -9.82 17.79 -5.56
N PRO A 30 -9.25 19.02 -5.55
CA PRO A 30 -9.82 20.15 -6.29
C PRO A 30 -9.70 19.95 -7.81
N THR A 31 -10.81 20.09 -8.54
CA THR A 31 -10.86 20.03 -10.01
C THR A 31 -11.85 21.04 -10.58
N HIS A 32 -11.63 21.44 -11.84
CA HIS A 32 -12.62 22.17 -12.63
C HIS A 32 -12.98 21.35 -13.90
N PRO A 33 -14.25 21.00 -14.13
CA PRO A 33 -15.38 21.14 -13.20
C PRO A 33 -15.27 20.18 -11.98
N PRO A 34 -15.99 20.42 -10.87
CA PRO A 34 -15.95 19.57 -9.67
C PRO A 34 -16.27 18.09 -9.94
N GLU A 35 -17.15 17.83 -10.89
CA GLU A 35 -17.64 16.51 -11.30
C GLU A 35 -16.75 15.79 -12.34
N LYS A 36 -15.56 16.34 -12.65
CA LYS A 36 -14.61 15.71 -13.59
C LYS A 36 -14.33 14.26 -13.17
N LYS A 37 -14.62 13.30 -14.05
CA LYS A 37 -14.26 11.89 -13.81
C LYS A 37 -12.73 11.74 -13.89
N LEU A 38 -12.14 11.21 -12.82
CA LEU A 38 -10.70 10.94 -12.73
C LEU A 38 -10.45 9.44 -12.69
N SER A 39 -9.42 8.98 -13.39
CA SER A 39 -8.91 7.61 -13.25
C SER A 39 -8.24 7.41 -11.88
N LYS A 40 -8.10 6.14 -11.44
CA LYS A 40 -7.39 5.81 -10.19
C LYS A 40 -5.98 6.39 -10.16
N ASN A 41 -5.26 6.34 -11.27
CA ASN A 41 -3.90 6.86 -11.34
C ASN A 41 -3.87 8.40 -11.23
N GLU A 42 -4.79 9.09 -11.91
CA GLU A 42 -4.91 10.55 -11.78
C GLU A 42 -5.26 10.97 -10.35
N ILE A 43 -6.18 10.25 -9.68
CA ILE A 43 -6.53 10.50 -8.28
C ILE A 43 -5.28 10.43 -7.40
N LEU A 44 -4.45 9.39 -7.55
CA LEU A 44 -3.22 9.25 -6.77
C LEU A 44 -2.23 10.40 -7.05
N ARG A 45 -2.00 10.73 -8.33
CA ARG A 45 -1.08 11.80 -8.72
C ARG A 45 -1.52 13.18 -8.23
N LEU A 46 -2.81 13.48 -8.35
CA LEU A 46 -3.38 14.75 -7.92
C LEU A 46 -3.42 14.86 -6.40
N ALA A 47 -3.69 13.77 -5.67
CA ALA A 47 -3.61 13.76 -4.21
C ALA A 47 -2.20 14.13 -3.73
N MET A 48 -1.16 13.51 -4.29
CA MET A 48 0.24 13.85 -3.96
C MET A 48 0.56 15.31 -4.27
N ARG A 49 0.14 15.81 -5.44
CA ARG A 49 0.34 17.21 -5.83
C ARG A 49 -0.39 18.17 -4.88
N TYR A 50 -1.60 17.83 -4.46
CA TYR A 50 -2.41 18.69 -3.61
C TYR A 50 -1.84 18.77 -2.19
N ILE A 51 -1.37 17.65 -1.63
CA ILE A 51 -0.66 17.67 -0.35
C ILE A 51 0.58 18.57 -0.43
N ASN A 52 1.40 18.45 -1.50
CA ASN A 52 2.55 19.33 -1.71
C ASN A 52 2.18 20.81 -1.77
N PHE A 53 1.12 21.12 -2.52
CA PHE A 53 0.62 22.49 -2.64
C PHE A 53 0.22 23.06 -1.27
N LEU A 54 -0.49 22.29 -0.45
CA LEU A 54 -0.91 22.72 0.88
C LEU A 54 0.29 22.93 1.82
N VAL A 55 1.29 22.04 1.78
CA VAL A 55 2.53 22.20 2.58
C VAL A 55 3.25 23.50 2.21
N GLN A 56 3.48 23.73 0.91
CA GLN A 56 4.14 24.96 0.43
C GLN A 56 3.36 26.22 0.79
N LEU A 57 2.02 26.16 0.71
CA LEU A 57 1.15 27.27 1.07
C LEU A 57 1.28 27.63 2.56
N LEU A 58 1.38 26.63 3.45
CA LEU A 58 1.56 26.86 4.88
C LEU A 58 2.96 27.41 5.20
N GLU A 59 4.01 26.88 4.57
CA GLU A 59 5.38 27.37 4.74
C GLU A 59 5.51 28.85 4.32
N THR A 60 4.96 29.19 3.15
CA THR A 60 4.95 30.56 2.62
C THR A 60 4.28 31.53 3.60
N GLN A 61 3.17 31.13 4.20
CA GLN A 61 2.46 31.95 5.20
C GLN A 61 3.23 32.10 6.52
N SER A 62 4.07 31.13 6.88
CA SER A 62 4.87 31.16 8.10
C SER A 62 6.15 32.02 8.00
N GLY A 63 6.45 32.59 6.83
CA GLY A 63 7.65 33.39 6.59
C GLY A 63 8.96 32.58 6.54
N GLN A 64 8.88 31.25 6.59
CA GLN A 64 10.03 30.37 6.39
C GLN A 64 10.28 30.24 4.87
N ALA A 65 11.42 30.74 4.40
CA ALA A 65 11.79 30.67 2.99
C ALA A 65 11.82 29.20 2.52
N ALA A 66 11.05 28.91 1.48
CA ALA A 66 10.79 27.57 0.94
C ALA A 66 12.08 26.83 0.56
N GLY A 67 12.55 25.96 1.47
CA GLY A 67 13.71 25.08 1.25
C GLY A 67 13.36 23.67 0.76
N HIS A 68 12.08 23.33 0.60
CA HIS A 68 11.65 21.98 0.25
C HIS A 68 11.38 21.82 -1.25
N SER A 69 12.40 21.29 -1.95
CA SER A 69 12.30 20.69 -3.29
C SER A 69 11.15 19.67 -3.34
N PRO A 70 10.47 19.46 -4.50
CA PRO A 70 9.48 18.38 -4.70
C PRO A 70 9.98 16.97 -4.32
N ALA A 71 11.29 16.81 -4.07
CA ALA A 71 11.87 15.65 -3.43
C ALA A 71 11.39 15.39 -1.99
N SER A 72 10.84 16.37 -1.25
CA SER A 72 10.43 16.21 0.15
C SER A 72 9.30 15.19 0.33
N ILE A 73 8.28 15.16 -0.53
CA ILE A 73 7.30 14.07 -0.53
C ILE A 73 7.94 12.75 -0.96
N LEU A 74 8.87 12.73 -1.92
CA LEU A 74 9.58 11.48 -2.24
C LEU A 74 10.39 10.99 -1.03
N THR A 75 10.98 11.89 -0.24
CA THR A 75 11.67 11.56 1.02
C THR A 75 10.69 11.09 2.08
N ILE A 76 9.53 11.72 2.24
CA ILE A 76 8.49 11.29 3.20
C ILE A 76 7.89 9.94 2.80
N LEU A 77 7.53 9.77 1.53
CA LEU A 77 6.98 8.51 1.00
C LEU A 77 8.03 7.40 0.98
N ARG A 78 9.30 7.70 0.68
CA ARG A 78 10.43 6.77 0.80
C ARG A 78 10.68 6.40 2.27
N GLY A 79 10.71 7.36 3.18
CA GLY A 79 10.82 7.08 4.62
C GLY A 79 9.67 6.19 5.11
N ASN A 80 8.45 6.44 4.63
CA ASN A 80 7.29 5.61 4.95
C ASN A 80 7.38 4.20 4.34
N VAL A 81 7.93 4.03 3.12
CA VAL A 81 8.12 2.71 2.51
C VAL A 81 9.22 1.89 3.21
N GLU A 82 10.30 2.56 3.63
CA GLU A 82 11.41 1.94 4.37
C GLU A 82 10.96 1.53 5.79
N SER A 83 10.13 2.33 6.46
CA SER A 83 9.52 1.98 7.75
C SER A 83 8.64 0.73 7.68
N LEU A 84 7.89 0.55 6.59
CA LEU A 84 7.11 -0.67 6.34
C LEU A 84 7.99 -1.90 6.06
N GLN A 85 9.21 -1.73 5.56
CA GLN A 85 10.19 -2.82 5.39
C GLN A 85 10.89 -3.17 6.71
N GLY A 86 11.01 -2.24 7.65
CA GLY A 86 11.55 -2.48 8.99
C GLY A 86 10.74 -3.49 9.83
N SER A 87 9.48 -3.75 9.46
CA SER A 87 8.62 -4.75 10.12
C SER A 87 8.78 -6.19 9.57
N ARG A 88 9.77 -6.45 8.70
CA ARG A 88 10.02 -7.77 8.07
C ARG A 88 11.06 -8.62 8.82
N THR A 89 11.27 -8.39 10.11
CA THR A 89 12.19 -9.18 10.96
C THR A 89 11.76 -10.65 11.16
N TRP A 90 10.52 -11.02 10.84
CA TRP A 90 10.04 -12.41 10.98
C TRP A 90 10.50 -13.39 9.88
N LEU A 91 11.37 -12.97 8.96
CA LEU A 91 11.87 -13.83 7.87
C LEU A 91 13.39 -14.11 7.95
N ALA A 92 14.05 -13.69 9.03
CA ALA A 92 15.46 -14.00 9.28
C ALA A 92 15.58 -14.81 10.58
N SER A 93 14.98 -15.99 10.58
CA SER A 93 15.39 -17.07 11.47
C SER A 93 15.40 -18.33 10.64
N ASP A 94 16.47 -18.46 9.85
CA ASP A 94 17.03 -19.75 9.51
C ASP A 94 17.24 -20.50 10.83
N THR A 95 16.30 -21.37 11.16
CA THR A 95 16.51 -22.45 12.13
C THR A 95 15.90 -23.68 11.51
N GLU A 96 16.71 -24.25 10.61
CA GLU A 96 16.93 -25.69 10.46
C GLU A 96 15.75 -26.57 10.88
N ALA A 97 14.90 -26.91 9.90
CA ALA A 97 13.97 -28.01 10.06
C ALA A 97 14.79 -29.31 10.19
N PRO A 98 14.67 -30.11 11.25
CA PRO A 98 15.31 -31.41 11.30
C PRO A 98 14.64 -32.32 10.27
N SER A 99 15.41 -32.69 9.24
CA SER A 99 15.02 -33.71 8.26
C SER A 99 14.67 -35.01 9.00
N PRO A 100 13.50 -35.64 8.73
CA PRO A 100 13.26 -36.99 9.21
C PRO A 100 14.24 -37.93 8.51
N SER A 101 15.05 -38.63 9.30
CA SER A 101 16.02 -39.63 8.85
C SER A 101 15.34 -40.68 7.97
N SER A 102 15.87 -40.81 6.74
CA SER A 102 15.67 -41.94 5.86
C SER A 102 16.19 -43.21 6.53
N SER A 103 15.29 -44.10 6.95
CA SER A 103 15.59 -45.50 7.21
C SER A 103 14.43 -46.35 6.70
N CYS A 104 14.50 -46.70 5.42
CA CYS A 104 13.80 -47.85 4.88
C CYS A 104 14.74 -49.05 5.02
N ASP A 105 14.61 -49.81 6.10
CA ASP A 105 15.24 -51.12 6.22
C ASP A 105 14.15 -52.21 6.28
N SER A 106 14.10 -52.92 5.15
CA SER A 106 13.90 -54.35 4.92
C SER A 106 12.90 -55.19 5.72
N THR A 107 12.35 -56.17 4.97
CA THR A 107 11.86 -57.51 5.39
C THR A 107 10.64 -57.54 6.31
N GLU A 108 9.70 -58.49 6.28
CA GLU A 108 9.24 -59.61 5.45
C GLU A 108 8.08 -60.21 6.30
N ALA A 109 7.26 -61.07 5.69
CA ALA A 109 6.62 -62.19 6.40
C ALA A 109 5.24 -61.98 7.10
N TRP A 110 4.23 -62.56 6.42
CA TRP A 110 2.90 -63.06 6.84
C TRP A 110 1.74 -62.08 7.02
#